data_AF-A0A0S8CWK1-F1
#
_entry.id   AF-A0A0S8CWK1-F1
#
_cell.length_a   1.000
_cell.length_b   1.000
_cell.length_c   1.000
_cell.angle_alpha   90.00
_cell.angle_beta   90.00
_cell.angle_gamma   90.00
#
_symmetry.space_group_name_H-M   'P 1'
#
loop_
_entity.id
_entity.type
_entity.pdbx_description
1 polymer ?
#
loop_
_entity_poly.entity_id
_entity_poly.type
_entity_poly.pdbx_seq_one_letter_code
_entity_poly.pdbx_strand_id
1 'polypeptide(L)'
;MEKEELIQVIQKRLGLSDREFQIIKDTPKFQRLFDNALTASRYRLVAEVVESTGCHSGHALGQKLFFDSTGNLLTRESPERVCAFLMPNLTLLLHLFFENLMNGRDPNEVMFNRTGCFDVGPECGGWGHVVLEMRAEPQE
;
A
#
# COMPACT_ATOMS: atom_id res chain seq x y z
N MET A 1 3.25 22.96 -1.12
CA MET A 1 2.76 22.61 -2.45
C MET A 1 1.27 22.82 -2.43
N GLU A 2 0.77 23.66 -3.31
CA GLU A 2 -0.66 23.95 -3.44
C GLU A 2 -1.37 22.82 -4.22
N LYS A 3 -2.70 22.70 -4.09
CA LYS A 3 -3.48 21.64 -4.76
C LYS A 3 -3.27 21.62 -6.28
N GLU A 4 -3.28 22.79 -6.94
CA GLU A 4 -3.14 22.87 -8.40
C GLU A 4 -1.74 22.44 -8.87
N GLU A 5 -0.70 22.76 -8.08
CA GLU A 5 0.67 22.30 -8.35
C GLU A 5 0.76 20.77 -8.26
N LEU A 6 0.14 20.17 -7.24
CA LEU A 6 0.06 18.71 -7.11
C LEU A 6 -0.65 18.09 -8.31
N ILE A 7 -1.78 18.65 -8.74
CA ILE A 7 -2.57 18.14 -9.88
C ILE A 7 -1.70 18.14 -11.15
N GLN A 8 -0.92 19.21 -11.39
CA GLN A 8 0.00 19.28 -12.52
C GLN A 8 1.13 18.23 -12.44
N VAL A 9 1.69 18.01 -11.24
CA VAL A 9 2.68 16.94 -11.00
C VAL A 9 2.09 15.58 -11.31
N ILE A 10 0.85 15.31 -10.87
CA ILE A 10 0.14 14.05 -11.15
C ILE A 10 -0.09 13.89 -12.65
N GLN A 11 -0.61 14.91 -13.34
CA GLN A 11 -0.81 14.87 -14.79
C GLN A 11 0.48 14.51 -15.53
N LYS A 12 1.58 15.20 -15.19
CA LYS A 12 2.89 14.94 -15.78
C LYS A 12 3.37 13.52 -15.51
N ARG A 13 3.15 13.00 -14.29
CA ARG A 13 3.53 11.62 -13.92
C ARG A 13 2.71 10.57 -14.67
N LEU A 14 1.42 10.81 -14.87
CA LEU A 14 0.53 9.92 -15.62
C LEU A 14 0.82 9.95 -17.12
N GLY A 15 1.44 11.01 -17.64
CA GLY A 15 1.75 11.15 -19.06
C GLY A 15 0.52 11.31 -19.95
N LEU A 16 -0.61 11.75 -19.36
CA LEU A 16 -1.87 11.94 -20.07
C LEU A 16 -1.92 13.29 -20.78
N SER A 17 -2.58 13.33 -21.94
CA SER A 17 -2.90 14.59 -22.61
C SER A 17 -3.85 15.44 -21.77
N ASP A 18 -3.89 16.75 -22.02
CA ASP A 18 -4.83 17.66 -21.34
C ASP A 18 -6.28 17.19 -21.48
N ARG A 19 -6.65 16.68 -22.66
CA ARG A 19 -8.00 16.15 -22.93
C ARG A 19 -8.33 14.94 -22.05
N GLU A 20 -7.42 13.98 -21.92
CA GLU A 20 -7.63 12.78 -21.10
C GLU A 20 -7.63 13.13 -19.61
N PHE A 21 -6.72 14.00 -19.20
CA PHE A 21 -6.61 14.41 -17.81
C PHE A 21 -7.80 15.28 -17.36
N GLN A 22 -8.42 16.05 -18.27
CA GLN A 22 -9.63 16.80 -17.98
C GLN A 22 -10.78 15.88 -17.51
N ILE A 23 -10.89 14.66 -18.05
CA ILE A 23 -11.90 13.67 -17.60
C ILE A 23 -11.67 13.32 -16.12
N ILE A 24 -10.40 13.19 -15.70
CA ILE A 24 -10.03 12.91 -14.31
C ILE A 24 -10.36 14.14 -13.44
N LYS A 25 -9.98 15.35 -13.89
CA LYS A 25 -10.21 16.60 -13.17
C LYS A 25 -11.72 16.86 -12.96
N ASP A 26 -12.55 16.57 -13.94
CA ASP A 26 -14.00 16.78 -13.87
C ASP A 26 -14.73 15.71 -13.03
N THR A 27 -14.05 14.62 -12.67
CA THR A 27 -14.64 13.54 -11.88
C THR A 27 -14.61 13.86 -10.38
N PRO A 28 -15.77 13.99 -9.69
CA PRO A 28 -15.82 14.46 -8.30
C PRO A 28 -15.03 13.62 -7.30
N LYS A 29 -14.98 12.29 -7.47
CA LYS A 29 -14.21 11.41 -6.58
C LYS A 29 -12.70 11.66 -6.66
N PHE A 30 -12.17 12.08 -7.81
CA PHE A 30 -10.75 12.39 -7.95
C PHE A 30 -10.41 13.78 -7.42
N GLN A 31 -11.37 14.71 -7.40
CA GLN A 31 -11.20 15.97 -6.67
C GLN A 31 -10.95 15.73 -5.18
N ARG A 32 -11.72 14.83 -4.55
CA ARG A 32 -11.48 14.42 -3.16
C ARG A 32 -10.11 13.77 -2.97
N LEU A 33 -9.69 12.94 -3.92
CA LEU A 33 -8.35 12.35 -3.91
C LEU A 33 -7.28 13.45 -3.90
N PHE A 34 -7.39 14.45 -4.78
CA PHE A 34 -6.44 15.56 -4.84
C PHE A 34 -6.42 16.41 -3.56
N ASP A 35 -7.59 16.62 -2.94
CA ASP A 35 -7.71 17.36 -1.67
C ASP A 35 -6.94 16.67 -0.53
N ASN A 36 -6.94 15.33 -0.51
CA ASN A 36 -6.34 14.55 0.57
C ASN A 36 -4.90 14.07 0.27
N ALA A 37 -4.48 14.05 -0.99
CA ALA A 37 -3.21 13.45 -1.41
C ALA A 37 -1.97 14.07 -0.74
N LEU A 38 -1.96 15.38 -0.47
CA LEU A 38 -0.86 16.04 0.26
C LEU A 38 -0.76 15.60 1.73
N THR A 39 -1.90 15.40 2.38
CA THR A 39 -1.95 14.91 3.76
C THR A 39 -1.58 13.44 3.78
N ALA A 40 -2.13 12.65 2.85
CA ALA A 40 -1.84 11.24 2.70
C ALA A 40 -0.36 10.97 2.42
N SER A 41 0.32 11.82 1.63
CA SER A 41 1.75 11.66 1.33
C SER A 41 2.66 11.75 2.54
N ARG A 42 2.15 12.24 3.68
CA ARG A 42 2.87 12.25 4.97
C ARG A 42 2.84 10.89 5.67
N TYR A 43 2.16 9.89 5.12
CA TYR A 43 2.12 8.54 5.65
C TYR A 43 2.91 7.58 4.76
N ARG A 44 3.47 6.56 5.39
CA ARG A 44 3.91 5.33 4.72
C ARG A 44 3.09 4.17 5.26
N LEU A 45 2.89 3.15 4.43
CA LEU A 45 2.23 1.92 4.85
C LEU A 45 3.30 0.89 5.17
N VAL A 46 3.14 0.20 6.30
CA VAL A 46 4.10 -0.78 6.80
C VAL A 46 3.40 -2.11 6.94
N ALA A 47 3.92 -3.13 6.28
CA ALA A 47 3.51 -4.52 6.47
C ALA A 47 4.61 -5.26 7.22
N GLU A 48 4.34 -5.63 8.47
CA GLU A 48 5.29 -6.30 9.34
C GLU A 48 4.97 -7.79 9.43
N VAL A 49 5.98 -8.65 9.26
CA VAL A 49 5.85 -10.09 9.44
C VAL A 49 5.66 -10.37 10.93
N VAL A 50 4.47 -10.83 11.31
CA VAL A 50 4.12 -11.17 12.70
C VAL A 50 4.19 -12.68 12.97
N GLU A 51 4.14 -13.51 11.91
CA GLU A 51 4.38 -14.95 11.99
C GLU A 51 5.07 -15.42 10.70
N SER A 52 6.03 -16.34 10.81
CA SER A 52 6.66 -16.95 9.63
C SER A 52 7.14 -18.37 9.95
N THR A 53 6.64 -19.32 9.18
CA THR A 53 7.06 -20.73 9.22
C THR A 53 7.26 -21.20 7.78
N GLY A 54 8.38 -21.86 7.48
CA GLY A 54 8.58 -22.51 6.16
C GLY A 54 8.62 -21.55 4.96
N CYS A 55 9.00 -20.28 5.12
CA CYS A 55 9.06 -19.33 3.99
C CYS A 55 10.32 -19.52 3.13
N HIS A 56 10.16 -20.05 1.91
CA HIS A 56 11.28 -20.21 0.96
C HIS A 56 11.92 -18.87 0.53
N SER A 57 11.12 -17.79 0.47
CA SER A 57 11.62 -16.45 0.14
C SER A 57 12.39 -15.80 1.31
N GLY A 58 12.40 -16.42 2.50
CA GLY A 58 13.18 -15.95 3.64
C GLY A 58 12.55 -14.79 4.43
N HIS A 59 11.24 -14.57 4.30
CA HIS A 59 10.54 -13.61 5.15
C HIS A 59 10.58 -14.09 6.61
N ALA A 60 11.05 -13.24 7.51
CA ALA A 60 11.31 -13.57 8.91
C ALA A 60 10.50 -12.68 9.86
N LEU A 61 10.23 -13.17 11.07
CA LEU A 61 9.53 -12.42 12.12
C LEU A 61 10.15 -11.03 12.34
N GLY A 62 9.31 -9.99 12.39
CA GLY A 62 9.69 -8.59 12.56
C GLY A 62 10.21 -7.89 11.28
N GLN A 63 10.36 -8.61 10.17
CA GLN A 63 10.73 -7.98 8.90
C GLN A 63 9.60 -7.08 8.40
N LYS A 64 9.96 -5.90 7.88
CA LYS A 64 9.01 -4.89 7.41
C LYS A 64 9.13 -4.69 5.90
N LEU A 65 8.00 -4.62 5.23
CA LEU A 65 7.87 -4.13 3.87
C LEU A 65 7.25 -2.73 3.95
N PHE A 66 7.82 -1.79 3.20
CA PHE A 66 7.41 -0.40 3.23
C PHE A 66 6.78 -0.03 1.89
N PHE A 67 5.66 0.69 1.96
CA PHE A 67 4.97 1.22 0.80
C PHE A 67 4.72 2.72 0.99
N ASP A 68 4.70 3.47 -0.11
CA ASP A 68 4.21 4.83 -0.06
C ASP A 68 2.68 4.88 0.18
N SER A 69 2.18 6.09 0.44
CA SER A 69 0.74 6.34 0.61
C SER A 69 -0.16 5.93 -0.57
N THR A 70 0.43 5.64 -1.74
CA THR A 70 -0.28 5.19 -2.95
C THR A 70 -0.12 3.69 -3.22
N GLY A 71 0.56 2.97 -2.32
CA GLY A 71 0.73 1.52 -2.39
C GLY A 71 1.92 1.04 -3.22
N ASN A 72 2.86 1.92 -3.61
CA ASN A 72 4.08 1.48 -4.29
C ASN A 72 5.06 0.89 -3.27
N LEU A 73 5.63 -0.28 -3.59
CA LEU A 73 6.68 -0.89 -2.78
C LEU A 73 7.96 -0.04 -2.81
N LEU A 74 8.42 0.40 -1.64
CA LEU A 74 9.67 1.13 -1.46
C LEU A 74 10.83 0.13 -1.43
N THR A 75 11.29 -0.26 -2.61
CA THR A 75 12.26 -1.36 -2.80
C THR A 75 13.61 -1.15 -2.13
N ARG A 76 14.02 0.10 -1.88
CA ARG A 76 15.27 0.43 -1.17
C ARG A 76 15.16 0.29 0.35
N GLU A 77 13.96 0.39 0.89
CA GLU A 77 13.69 0.27 2.33
C GLU A 77 13.15 -1.12 2.70
N SER A 78 12.63 -1.84 1.71
CA SER A 78 12.10 -3.19 1.84
C SER A 78 13.17 -4.27 1.62
N PRO A 79 12.91 -5.53 1.97
CA PRO A 79 13.83 -6.63 1.73
C PRO A 79 14.15 -6.78 0.24
N GLU A 80 15.39 -7.18 -0.07
CA GLU A 80 15.84 -7.39 -1.46
C GLU A 80 14.99 -8.44 -2.19
N ARG A 81 14.49 -9.43 -1.45
CA ARG A 81 13.63 -10.50 -1.97
C ARG A 81 12.23 -10.39 -1.33
N VAL A 82 11.23 -10.05 -2.15
CA VAL A 82 9.81 -10.08 -1.79
C VAL A 82 9.09 -11.13 -2.61
N CYS A 83 8.40 -12.06 -1.94
CA CYS A 83 7.66 -13.12 -2.61
C CYS A 83 6.42 -12.57 -3.34
N ALA A 84 6.26 -12.87 -4.62
CA ALA A 84 5.06 -12.49 -5.37
C ALA A 84 3.78 -13.12 -4.78
N PHE A 85 3.86 -14.28 -4.13
CA PHE A 85 2.72 -14.96 -3.49
C PHE A 85 2.33 -14.39 -2.11
N LEU A 86 3.12 -13.44 -1.58
CA LEU A 86 2.75 -12.64 -0.41
C LEU A 86 1.80 -11.49 -0.80
N MET A 87 1.92 -11.00 -2.03
CA MET A 87 1.29 -9.75 -2.48
C MET A 87 -0.23 -9.81 -2.66
N PRO A 88 -0.88 -10.85 -3.21
CA PRO A 88 -2.30 -10.78 -3.57
C PRO A 88 -3.21 -10.41 -2.40
N ASN A 89 -2.98 -11.05 -1.24
CA ASN A 89 -3.68 -10.79 -0.01
C ASN A 89 -3.28 -9.45 0.62
N LEU A 90 -2.00 -9.08 0.52
CA LEU A 90 -1.49 -7.80 1.01
C LEU A 90 -2.04 -6.61 0.22
N THR A 91 -2.24 -6.75 -1.10
CA THR A 91 -2.82 -5.73 -1.98
C THR A 91 -4.23 -5.35 -1.56
N LEU A 92 -5.02 -6.30 -1.05
CA LEU A 92 -6.35 -5.99 -0.51
C LEU A 92 -6.25 -5.04 0.69
N LEU A 93 -5.31 -5.29 1.61
CA LEU A 93 -5.07 -4.40 2.75
C LEU A 93 -4.53 -3.05 2.28
N LEU A 94 -3.53 -3.02 1.40
CA LEU A 94 -3.01 -1.77 0.82
C LEU A 94 -4.13 -0.90 0.24
N HIS A 95 -5.11 -1.52 -0.44
CA HIS A 95 -6.28 -0.81 -0.97
C HIS A 95 -7.17 -0.21 0.13
N LEU A 96 -7.39 -0.91 1.26
CA LEU A 96 -8.17 -0.39 2.39
C LEU A 96 -7.50 0.84 3.03
N PHE A 97 -6.19 0.75 3.27
CA PHE A 97 -5.42 1.87 3.81
C PHE A 97 -5.40 3.06 2.83
N PHE A 98 -5.19 2.79 1.53
CA PHE A 98 -5.27 3.80 0.47
C PHE A 98 -6.64 4.49 0.43
N GLU A 99 -7.73 3.73 0.49
CA GLU A 99 -9.09 4.28 0.49
C GLU A 99 -9.36 5.14 1.74
N ASN A 100 -8.85 4.78 2.92
CA ASN A 100 -8.95 5.65 4.09
C ASN A 100 -8.18 6.96 3.86
N LEU A 101 -6.93 6.88 3.40
CA LEU A 101 -6.09 8.05 3.10
C LEU A 101 -6.71 8.99 2.07
N MET A 102 -7.17 8.47 0.93
CA MET A 102 -7.71 9.29 -0.17
C MET A 102 -9.07 9.90 0.16
N ASN A 103 -9.77 9.37 1.17
CA ASN A 103 -11.01 9.94 1.69
C ASN A 103 -10.80 10.78 2.96
N GLY A 104 -9.55 11.04 3.38
CA GLY A 104 -9.23 11.90 4.53
C GLY A 104 -9.61 11.29 5.89
N ARG A 105 -9.77 9.97 5.96
CA ARG A 105 -10.02 9.22 7.20
C ARG A 105 -8.71 8.80 7.84
N ASP A 106 -8.75 8.41 9.12
CA ASP A 106 -7.60 7.77 9.75
C ASP A 106 -7.24 6.48 8.98
N PRO A 107 -6.03 6.37 8.41
CA PRO A 107 -5.63 5.18 7.68
C PRO A 107 -5.69 3.90 8.51
N ASN A 108 -5.54 3.98 9.83
CA ASN A 108 -5.53 2.83 10.74
C ASN A 108 -6.94 2.41 11.21
N GLU A 109 -8.01 3.09 10.78
CA GLU A 109 -9.40 2.63 10.97
C GLU A 109 -9.73 1.46 10.02
N VAL A 110 -9.03 0.33 10.19
CA VAL A 110 -9.18 -0.92 9.44
C VAL A 110 -9.40 -2.06 10.42
N MET A 111 -10.57 -2.70 10.37
CA MET A 111 -10.94 -3.76 11.32
C MET A 111 -10.10 -5.03 11.18
N PHE A 112 -9.75 -5.40 9.94
CA PHE A 112 -8.93 -6.56 9.63
C PHE A 112 -7.67 -6.09 8.91
N ASN A 113 -6.60 -5.87 9.67
CA ASN A 113 -5.31 -5.39 9.17
C ASN A 113 -4.25 -6.50 9.09
N ARG A 114 -4.63 -7.76 9.31
CA ARG A 114 -3.73 -8.92 9.19
C ARG A 114 -4.11 -9.77 8.00
N THR A 115 -3.09 -10.33 7.35
CA THR A 115 -3.31 -11.25 6.24
C THR A 115 -2.16 -12.23 6.06
N GLY A 116 -2.45 -13.41 5.53
CA GLY A 116 -1.47 -14.45 5.23
C GLY A 116 -0.96 -14.40 3.80
N CYS A 117 0.19 -15.00 3.52
CA CYS A 117 0.58 -15.36 2.16
C CYS A 117 -0.35 -16.46 1.60
N PHE A 118 -0.25 -16.74 0.30
CA PHE A 118 -1.08 -17.77 -0.35
C PHE A 118 -0.74 -19.22 -0.01
N ASP A 119 0.45 -19.49 0.54
CA ASP A 119 0.79 -20.84 0.98
C ASP A 119 -0.08 -21.22 2.18
N VAL A 120 -0.68 -22.41 2.15
CA VAL A 120 -1.65 -22.87 3.17
C VAL A 120 -0.99 -23.61 4.33
N GLY A 121 0.33 -23.81 4.27
CA GLY A 121 1.09 -24.51 5.30
C GLY A 121 1.07 -26.04 5.17
N PRO A 122 1.99 -26.73 5.86
CA PRO A 122 2.19 -28.19 5.70
C PRO A 122 0.95 -29.03 5.98
N GLU A 123 0.14 -28.65 6.98
CA GLU A 123 -1.07 -29.39 7.36
C GLU A 123 -2.19 -29.30 6.31
N CYS A 124 -2.10 -28.35 5.38
CA CYS A 124 -3.04 -28.15 4.29
C CYS A 124 -2.43 -28.44 2.90
N GLY A 125 -1.25 -29.08 2.83
CA GLY A 125 -0.60 -29.46 1.57
C GLY A 125 0.32 -28.39 0.97
N GLY A 126 0.62 -27.33 1.73
CA GLY A 126 1.59 -26.29 1.40
C GLY A 126 2.97 -26.54 2.02
N TRP A 127 3.86 -25.54 1.98
CA TRP A 127 5.22 -25.63 2.54
C TRP A 127 5.38 -24.86 3.85
N GLY A 128 4.62 -23.78 4.01
CA GLY A 128 4.78 -22.83 5.11
C GLY A 128 3.67 -21.79 5.14
N HIS A 129 3.79 -20.81 6.02
CA HIS A 129 2.85 -19.69 6.08
C HIS A 129 3.54 -18.46 6.67
N VAL A 130 3.23 -17.29 6.11
CA VAL A 130 3.71 -16.00 6.60
C VAL A 130 2.48 -15.13 6.85
N VAL A 131 2.38 -14.55 8.03
CA VAL A 131 1.33 -13.61 8.40
C VAL A 131 1.94 -12.22 8.52
N LEU A 132 1.29 -11.25 7.88
CA LEU A 132 1.61 -9.83 7.93
C LEU A 132 0.56 -9.08 8.74
N GLU A 133 1.01 -8.06 9.46
CA GLU A 133 0.16 -7.02 10.03
C GLU A 133 0.47 -5.68 9.36
N MET A 134 -0.56 -5.00 8.88
CA MET A 134 -0.47 -3.70 8.25
C MET A 134 -0.83 -2.56 9.19
N ARG A 135 -0.14 -1.43 9.01
CA ARG A 135 -0.44 -0.15 9.64
C ARG A 135 0.04 1.01 8.76
N ALA A 136 -0.46 2.20 9.01
CA ALA A 136 0.09 3.44 8.48
C ALA A 136 0.88 4.18 9.56
N GLU A 137 2.08 4.62 9.21
CA GLU A 137 2.96 5.41 10.07
C GLU A 137 3.19 6.79 9.42
N PRO A 138 3.21 7.89 10.18
CA PRO A 138 3.71 9.17 9.69
C PRO A 138 5.17 9.03 9.22
N GLN A 139 5.51 9.70 8.12
CA GLN A 139 6.88 9.90 7.67
C GLN A 139 7.46 11.12 8.39
N GLU A 140 8.69 10.98 8.92
CA GLU A 140 9.46 12.09 9.51
C GLU A 140 9.99 13.06 8.44
#